data_AF-A0A135VMT6-F1
#
_entry.id   AF-A0A135VMT6-F1
#
_cell.length_a   1.000
_cell.length_b   1.000
_cell.length_c   1.000
_cell.angle_alpha   90.00
_cell.angle_beta   90.00
_cell.angle_gamma   90.00
#
_symmetry.space_group_name_H-M   'P 1'
#
loop_
_entity.id
_entity.type
_entity.pdbx_description
1 polymer ?
#
loop_
_entity_poly.entity_id
_entity_poly.type
_entity_poly.pdbx_seq_one_letter_code
_entity_poly.pdbx_strand_id
1 'polypeptide(L)'
;MADMARVEEKKIIRKWLKRTLYIVLFIVLFVSVPFIVDALARWATGGDWTEAFSQAWFSDVGAAQIFLLGFAVIVGLFAIMIYFILGIFSGEEGGW
;
A
#
# COMPACT_ATOMS: atom_id res chain seq x y z
N MET A 1 -14.22 -41.64 1.87
CA MET A 1 -13.16 -41.12 0.98
C MET A 1 -13.61 -39.88 0.20
N ALA A 2 -14.80 -39.86 -0.41
CA ALA A 2 -15.31 -38.69 -1.15
C ALA A 2 -15.49 -37.40 -0.31
N ASP A 3 -15.81 -37.50 0.98
CA ASP A 3 -15.95 -36.32 1.85
C ASP A 3 -14.61 -35.69 2.25
N MET A 4 -13.55 -36.50 2.37
CA MET A 4 -12.20 -36.00 2.68
C MET A 4 -11.65 -35.18 1.51
N ALA A 5 -11.87 -35.66 0.27
CA ALA A 5 -11.48 -34.94 -0.95
C ALA A 5 -12.18 -33.59 -1.09
N ARG A 6 -13.49 -33.50 -0.79
CA ARG A 6 -14.24 -32.22 -0.81
C ARG A 6 -13.77 -31.22 0.24
N VAL A 7 -13.32 -31.68 1.40
CA VAL A 7 -12.80 -30.80 2.46
C VAL A 7 -11.44 -30.22 2.06
N GLU A 8 -10.59 -31.03 1.44
CA GLU A 8 -9.28 -30.63 0.96
C GLU A 8 -9.38 -29.64 -0.21
N GLU A 9 -10.26 -29.90 -1.16
CA GLU A 9 -10.60 -29.00 -2.28
C GLU A 9 -11.09 -27.63 -1.77
N LYS A 10 -12.00 -27.61 -0.78
CA LYS A 10 -12.46 -26.35 -0.17
C LYS A 10 -11.35 -25.56 0.52
N LYS A 11 -10.38 -26.24 1.16
CA LYS A 11 -9.22 -25.58 1.78
C LYS A 11 -8.32 -24.93 0.72
N ILE A 12 -8.05 -25.65 -0.38
CA ILE A 12 -7.26 -25.15 -1.50
C ILE A 12 -7.94 -23.93 -2.14
N ILE A 13 -9.23 -24.03 -2.48
CA ILE A 13 -10.00 -22.91 -3.05
C ILE A 13 -9.99 -21.70 -2.12
N ARG A 14 -10.20 -21.90 -0.81
CA ARG A 14 -10.20 -20.81 0.18
C ARG A 14 -8.82 -20.14 0.29
N LYS A 15 -7.73 -20.90 0.17
CA LYS A 15 -6.35 -20.38 0.17
C LYS A 15 -6.08 -19.52 -1.07
N TRP A 16 -6.44 -20.01 -2.25
CA TRP A 16 -6.28 -19.26 -3.50
C TRP A 16 -7.17 -18.01 -3.53
N LEU A 17 -8.41 -18.09 -3.05
CA LEU A 17 -9.30 -16.93 -2.96
C LEU A 17 -8.70 -15.81 -2.09
N LYS A 18 -8.10 -16.15 -0.94
CA LYS A 18 -7.42 -15.18 -0.07
C LYS A 18 -6.21 -14.54 -0.77
N ARG A 19 -5.41 -15.33 -1.47
CA ARG A 19 -4.26 -14.82 -2.25
C ARG A 19 -4.70 -13.86 -3.35
N THR A 20 -5.71 -14.23 -4.13
CA THR A 20 -6.28 -13.37 -5.16
C THR A 20 -6.80 -12.07 -4.57
N LEU A 21 -7.46 -12.11 -3.41
CA LEU A 21 -7.90 -10.90 -2.71
C LEU A 21 -6.73 -9.99 -2.33
N TYR A 22 -5.64 -10.55 -1.79
CA TYR A 22 -4.45 -9.77 -1.46
C TYR A 22 -3.76 -9.17 -2.69
N ILE A 23 -3.70 -9.90 -3.81
CA ILE A 23 -3.16 -9.39 -5.08
C ILE A 23 -4.02 -8.23 -5.61
N VAL A 24 -5.35 -8.38 -5.60
CA VAL A 24 -6.26 -7.32 -6.06
C VAL A 24 -6.13 -6.08 -5.17
N LEU A 25 -6.12 -6.25 -3.84
CA LEU A 25 -5.92 -5.14 -2.91
C LEU A 25 -4.57 -4.46 -3.12
N PHE A 26 -3.50 -5.24 -3.34
CA PHE A 26 -2.17 -4.71 -3.64
C PHE A 26 -2.18 -3.87 -4.92
N ILE A 27 -2.77 -4.37 -6.01
CA ILE A 27 -2.86 -3.62 -7.28
C ILE A 27 -3.65 -2.33 -7.09
N VAL A 28 -4.79 -2.39 -6.39
CA VAL A 28 -5.60 -1.19 -6.08
C VAL A 28 -4.80 -0.18 -5.27
N LEU A 29 -4.06 -0.63 -4.25
CA LEU A 29 -3.19 0.24 -3.46
C LEU A 29 -2.08 0.83 -4.32
N PHE A 30 -1.37 0.01 -5.08
CA PHE A 30 -0.27 0.45 -5.93
C PHE A 30 -0.70 1.50 -6.96
N VAL A 31 -1.86 1.30 -7.61
CA VAL A 31 -2.40 2.24 -8.58
C VAL A 31 -2.91 3.51 -7.89
N SER A 32 -3.47 3.42 -6.68
CA SER A 32 -4.01 4.59 -5.96
C SER A 32 -2.95 5.43 -5.25
N VAL A 33 -1.82 4.85 -4.86
CA VAL A 33 -0.74 5.54 -4.13
C VAL A 33 -0.28 6.83 -4.84
N PRO A 34 0.04 6.84 -6.14
CA PRO A 34 0.43 8.08 -6.84
C PRO A 34 -0.63 9.18 -6.75
N PHE A 35 -1.92 8.83 -6.87
CA PHE A 35 -3.01 9.80 -6.77
C PHE A 35 -3.21 10.33 -5.35
N ILE A 36 -3.06 9.46 -4.35
CA ILE A 36 -3.14 9.86 -2.94
C ILE A 36 -1.98 10.79 -2.59
N VAL A 37 -0.77 10.47 -3.05
CA VAL A 37 0.42 11.30 -2.86
C VAL A 37 0.26 12.66 -3.55
N ASP A 38 -0.24 12.69 -4.79
CA ASP A 38 -0.49 13.95 -5.51
C ASP A 38 -1.59 14.80 -4.85
N ALA A 39 -2.68 14.18 -4.40
CA ALA A 39 -3.76 14.88 -3.69
C ALA A 39 -3.28 15.46 -2.35
N LEU A 40 -2.50 14.70 -1.59
CA LEU A 40 -1.90 15.16 -0.34
C LEU A 40 -0.90 16.29 -0.60
N ALA A 41 -0.08 16.18 -1.65
CA ALA A 41 0.84 17.21 -2.06
C ALA A 41 0.11 18.53 -2.37
N ARG A 42 -0.95 18.51 -3.18
CA ARG A 42 -1.73 19.71 -3.50
C ARG A 42 -2.42 20.31 -2.28
N TRP A 43 -2.96 19.47 -1.39
CA TRP A 43 -3.59 19.91 -0.15
C TRP A 43 -2.57 20.58 0.79
N ALA A 44 -1.40 19.97 0.90
CA ALA A 44 -0.27 20.43 1.69
C ALA A 44 0.28 21.79 1.24
N THR A 45 0.39 21.99 -0.08
CA THR A 45 1.08 23.16 -0.65
C THR A 45 0.15 24.24 -1.17
N GLY A 46 -1.16 23.97 -1.26
CA GLY A 46 -2.15 24.90 -1.80
C GLY A 46 -2.05 25.11 -3.33
N GLY A 47 -1.28 24.29 -4.05
CA GLY A 47 -0.97 24.44 -5.48
C GLY A 47 -0.03 23.35 -5.99
N ASP A 48 0.48 23.49 -7.22
CA ASP A 48 1.38 22.50 -7.81
C ASP A 48 2.72 22.42 -7.05
N TRP A 49 3.18 21.20 -6.81
CA TRP A 49 4.35 20.90 -5.98
C TRP A 49 5.61 21.62 -6.47
N THR A 50 5.76 21.75 -7.78
CA THR A 50 6.87 22.43 -8.46
C THR A 50 6.94 23.92 -8.14
N GLU A 51 5.81 24.60 -7.98
CA GLU A 51 5.79 26.02 -7.62
C GLU A 51 6.09 26.21 -6.13
N ALA A 52 5.50 25.37 -5.28
CA ALA A 52 5.65 25.43 -3.83
C ALA A 52 7.09 25.09 -3.34
N PHE A 53 7.78 24.17 -4.03
CA PHE A 53 9.15 23.78 -3.68
C PHE A 53 10.24 24.69 -4.24
N SER A 54 9.90 25.68 -5.08
CA SER A 54 10.91 26.42 -5.84
C SER A 54 11.78 27.37 -5.00
N GLN A 55 11.26 28.00 -3.93
CA GLN A 55 12.08 28.90 -3.07
C GLN A 55 11.67 28.99 -1.58
N ALA A 56 10.43 28.65 -1.19
CA ALA A 56 9.92 28.95 0.17
C ALA A 56 9.96 27.78 1.18
N TRP A 57 10.20 26.55 0.72
CA TRP A 57 9.97 25.35 1.52
C TRP A 57 10.90 25.18 2.74
N PHE A 58 12.17 25.62 2.63
CA PHE A 58 13.17 25.44 3.70
C PHE A 58 13.21 26.58 4.72
N SER A 59 12.48 27.67 4.48
CA SER A 59 12.44 28.84 5.37
C SER A 59 11.23 28.86 6.31
N ASP A 60 10.23 28.01 6.07
CA ASP A 60 8.97 27.99 6.82
C ASP A 60 8.81 26.70 7.64
N VAL A 61 8.57 26.85 8.95
CA VAL A 61 8.37 25.73 9.89
C VAL A 61 7.11 24.92 9.54
N GLY A 62 6.09 25.56 8.94
CA GLY A 62 4.87 24.88 8.50
C GLY A 62 5.13 23.88 7.37
N ALA A 63 5.98 24.24 6.41
CA ALA A 63 6.35 23.39 5.29
C ALA A 63 7.07 22.09 5.74
N ALA A 64 7.93 22.18 6.75
CA ALA A 64 8.62 21.02 7.33
C ALA A 64 7.65 20.03 8.01
N GLN A 65 6.63 20.52 8.72
CA GLN A 65 5.61 19.66 9.35
C GLN A 65 4.75 18.94 8.30
N ILE A 66 4.39 19.66 7.24
CA ILE A 66 3.59 19.13 6.13
C ILE A 66 4.38 18.07 5.35
N PHE A 67 5.68 18.29 5.12
CA PHE A 67 6.59 17.29 4.56
C PHE A 67 6.60 15.99 5.38
N LEU A 68 6.80 16.11 6.70
CA LEU A 68 6.85 14.96 7.60
C LEU A 68 5.53 14.17 7.60
N LEU A 69 4.39 14.86 7.52
CA LEU A 69 3.08 14.24 7.45
C LEU A 69 2.89 13.48 6.13
N GLY A 70 3.27 14.07 5.00
CA GLY A 70 3.28 13.39 3.70
C GLY A 70 4.22 12.17 3.66
N PHE A 71 5.42 12.32 4.23
CA PHE A 71 6.39 11.23 4.35
C PHE A 71 5.86 10.07 5.20
N ALA A 72 5.24 10.36 6.35
CA ALA A 72 4.65 9.35 7.21
C ALA A 72 3.52 8.56 6.50
N VAL A 73 2.69 9.25 5.70
CA VAL A 73 1.64 8.59 4.90
C VAL A 73 2.24 7.66 3.85
N ILE A 74 3.28 8.10 3.12
CA ILE A 74 3.97 7.27 2.12
C ILE A 74 4.56 6.02 2.77
N VAL A 75 5.25 6.17 3.91
CA VAL A 75 5.80 5.03 4.67
C VAL A 75 4.69 4.08 5.11
N GLY A 76 3.55 4.60 5.58
CA GLY A 76 2.39 3.80 5.95
C GLY A 76 1.81 3.00 4.78
N LEU A 77 1.66 3.63 3.61
CA LEU A 77 1.20 2.97 2.39
C LEU A 77 2.18 1.86 1.95
N PHE A 78 3.48 2.11 2.03
CA PHE A 78 4.50 1.09 1.77
C PHE A 78 4.41 -0.09 2.74
N ALA A 79 4.22 0.17 4.03
CA ALA A 79 4.05 -0.88 5.03
C ALA A 79 2.81 -1.74 4.76
N ILE A 80 1.69 -1.11 4.36
CA ILE A 80 0.45 -1.81 3.97
C ILE A 80 0.69 -2.67 2.72
N MET A 81 1.39 -2.14 1.72
CA MET A 81 1.76 -2.89 0.52
C MET A 81 2.61 -4.13 0.86
N ILE A 82 3.63 -3.96 1.71
CA ILE A 82 4.48 -5.07 2.17
C ILE A 82 3.64 -6.09 2.94
N TYR A 83 2.72 -5.66 3.80
CA TYR A 83 1.82 -6.58 4.51
C TYR A 83 1.00 -7.44 3.54
N PHE A 84 0.44 -6.84 2.49
CA PHE A 84 -0.31 -7.61 1.48
C PHE A 84 0.59 -8.54 0.66
N ILE A 85 1.80 -8.12 0.31
CA ILE A 85 2.80 -8.97 -0.35
C ILE A 85 3.14 -10.18 0.52
N LEU A 86 3.43 -9.97 1.81
CA LEU A 86 3.70 -11.06 2.76
C LEU A 86 2.47 -11.96 2.96
N GLY A 87 1.26 -11.39 2.89
CA GLY A 87 0.00 -12.14 2.86
C GLY A 87 -0.16 -13.08 1.66
N ILE A 88 0.43 -12.74 0.51
CA ILE A 88 0.47 -13.61 -0.68
C ILE A 88 1.41 -14.80 -0.44
N PHE A 89 2.59 -14.55 0.15
CA PHE A 89 3.66 -15.53 0.32
C PHE A 89 3.54 -16.39 1.59
N SER A 90 2.78 -15.98 2.60
CA SER A 90 2.67 -16.69 3.89
C SER A 90 1.89 -18.01 3.88
N GLY A 91 1.35 -18.44 2.72
CA GLY A 91 0.60 -19.68 2.58
C GLY A 91 1.43 -20.88 2.09
N GLU A 92 2.34 -21.40 2.92
CA GLU A 92 3.10 -22.67 2.78
C GLU A 92 4.08 -22.81 1.59
N GLU A 93 5.38 -22.94 1.88
CA GLU A 93 6.17 -24.20 1.85
C GLU A 93 7.63 -23.92 2.28
N GLY A 94 8.27 -24.88 2.94
CA GLY A 94 9.66 -24.79 3.41
C GLY A 94 10.63 -24.43 2.28
N GLY A 95 11.48 -23.45 2.55
CA GLY A 95 12.43 -22.91 1.58
C GLY A 95 13.43 -21.95 2.20
N TRP A 96 13.89 -22.25 3.41
CA TRP A 96 15.30 -22.23 3.84
C TRP A 96 15.48 -23.37 4.84
#